data_AF-A0A258L5G3-F1
#
_entry.id   AF-A0A258L5G3-F1
#
_cell.length_a   1.000
_cell.length_b   1.000
_cell.length_c   1.000
_cell.angle_alpha   90.00
_cell.angle_beta   90.00
_cell.angle_gamma   90.00
#
_symmetry.space_group_name_H-M   'P 1'
#
loop_
_entity.id
_entity.type
_entity.pdbx_description
1 polymer ?
#
loop_
_entity_poly.entity_id
_entity_poly.type
_entity_poly.pdbx_seq_one_letter_code
_entity_poly.pdbx_strand_id
1 'polypeptide(L)'
;MALSLSSLITTTSLTPPRILMHGVAGIGKSTFASESDRPVFLMTEDGLGKLQVPHFPLAASYAEVSEALDSLLNENHEFGTVVVDSVDWLEPLIWAEACKRNGWASIETPGFGKGYAEALTIWREYLDKLNALRDRKGMVIIQIAHTDIRRFDSPEHEPYDRYVIKLQSRASALLQEHSDVVLFANYQISVAKADIGFNKKVARALGSGARVMHTEERPAFLAKNRYGLPDTLPLSWSEFLAAMPRSD
;
A
#
# COMPACT_ATOMS: atom_id res chain seq x y z
N MET A 1 -33.08 3.65 15.12
CA MET A 1 -33.25 5.07 15.52
C MET A 1 -32.96 5.93 14.31
N ALA A 2 -33.72 7.01 14.10
CA ALA A 2 -33.43 7.94 13.01
C ALA A 2 -32.17 8.75 13.34
N LEU A 3 -31.25 8.89 12.37
CA LEU A 3 -30.07 9.74 12.50
C LEU A 3 -30.52 11.21 12.65
N SER A 4 -29.88 11.97 13.54
CA SER A 4 -30.18 13.39 13.77
C SER A 4 -28.90 14.18 14.11
N LEU A 5 -28.98 15.51 14.20
CA LEU A 5 -27.83 16.32 14.62
C LEU A 5 -27.31 15.93 16.02
N SER A 6 -28.13 15.31 16.86
CA SER A 6 -27.71 14.81 18.17
C SER A 6 -26.86 13.53 18.09
N SER A 7 -26.82 12.85 16.94
CA SER A 7 -25.96 11.68 16.72
C SER A 7 -24.61 12.04 16.09
N LEU A 8 -24.26 13.33 16.05
CA LEU A 8 -22.93 13.77 15.61
C LEU A 8 -21.88 13.32 16.64
N ILE A 9 -20.86 12.63 16.14
CA ILE A 9 -19.70 12.21 16.91
C ILE A 9 -18.53 13.11 16.50
N THR A 10 -17.99 13.87 17.46
CA THR A 10 -16.84 14.77 17.25
C THR A 10 -15.50 14.10 17.57
N THR A 11 -15.50 13.05 18.38
CA THR A 11 -14.30 12.31 18.75
C THR A 11 -14.12 11.08 17.85
N THR A 12 -13.12 11.13 16.98
CA THR A 12 -12.61 9.93 16.32
C THR A 12 -11.56 9.27 17.21
N SER A 13 -11.90 8.14 17.82
CA SER A 13 -10.89 7.26 18.43
C SER A 13 -9.92 6.81 17.34
N LEU A 14 -8.62 6.87 17.62
CA LEU A 14 -7.60 6.30 16.74
C LEU A 14 -7.85 4.80 16.58
N THR A 15 -8.22 4.42 15.36
CA THR A 15 -8.43 3.04 14.95
C THR A 15 -7.16 2.53 14.28
N PRO A 16 -6.89 1.21 14.31
CA PRO A 16 -5.70 0.64 13.68
C PRO A 16 -5.53 1.14 12.24
N PRO A 17 -4.35 1.61 11.82
CA PRO A 17 -4.20 2.23 10.51
C PRO A 17 -4.28 1.22 9.36
N ARG A 18 -4.79 1.68 8.22
CA ARG A 18 -4.61 1.05 6.91
C ARG A 18 -3.46 1.72 6.17
N ILE A 19 -2.42 0.95 5.90
CA ILE A 19 -1.16 1.41 5.33
C ILE A 19 -0.98 0.75 3.97
N LEU A 20 -0.77 1.56 2.93
CA LEU A 20 -0.31 1.10 1.62
C LEU A 20 1.11 1.59 1.40
N MET A 21 2.08 0.67 1.36
CA MET A 21 3.48 0.99 1.13
C MET A 21 3.90 0.55 -0.25
N HIS A 22 4.28 1.51 -1.10
CA HIS A 22 4.92 1.23 -2.37
C HIS A 22 6.34 1.76 -2.41
N GLY A 23 7.19 1.13 -3.21
CA GLY A 23 8.57 1.58 -3.35
C GLY A 23 9.39 0.70 -4.26
N VAL A 24 10.60 1.15 -4.56
CA VAL A 24 11.53 0.44 -5.45
C VAL A 24 11.87 -0.96 -4.93
N ALA A 25 12.25 -1.86 -5.85
CA ALA A 25 12.59 -3.23 -5.50
C ALA A 25 13.79 -3.27 -4.51
N GLY A 26 13.74 -4.16 -3.53
CA GLY A 26 14.81 -4.34 -2.54
C GLY A 26 14.98 -3.20 -1.51
N ILE A 27 14.06 -2.24 -1.45
CA ILE A 27 14.16 -1.10 -0.51
C ILE A 27 13.92 -1.50 0.95
N GLY A 28 13.25 -2.63 1.22
CA GLY A 28 12.96 -3.11 2.58
C GLY A 28 11.49 -3.01 3.02
N LYS A 29 10.53 -3.02 2.09
CA LYS A 29 9.08 -2.96 2.38
C LYS A 29 8.63 -4.12 3.28
N SER A 30 8.99 -5.35 2.93
CA SER A 30 8.65 -6.55 3.71
C SER A 30 9.35 -6.55 5.08
N THR A 31 10.57 -5.99 5.17
CA THR A 31 11.25 -5.79 6.46
C THR A 31 10.48 -4.83 7.36
N PHE A 32 10.08 -3.66 6.84
CA PHE A 32 9.24 -2.71 7.57
C PHE A 32 7.95 -3.38 8.09
N ALA A 33 7.27 -4.15 7.24
CA ALA A 33 6.05 -4.83 7.63
C ALA A 33 6.29 -5.95 8.66
N SER A 34 7.43 -6.64 8.59
CA SER A 34 7.81 -7.70 9.54
C SER A 34 8.11 -7.19 10.95
N GLU A 35 8.41 -5.91 11.10
CA GLU A 35 8.69 -5.27 12.40
C GLU A 35 7.40 -4.79 13.11
N SER A 36 6.23 -4.94 12.48
CA SER A 36 4.94 -4.54 13.04
C SER A 36 4.49 -5.42 14.22
N ASP A 37 3.44 -5.00 14.95
CA ASP A 37 2.96 -5.79 16.10
C ASP A 37 2.39 -7.14 15.63
N ARG A 38 3.05 -8.23 16.05
CA ARG A 38 2.68 -9.64 15.83
C ARG A 38 2.13 -9.87 14.42
N PRO A 39 2.96 -9.75 13.37
CA PRO A 39 2.51 -9.78 11.99
C PRO A 39 2.17 -11.19 11.53
N VAL A 40 1.20 -11.27 10.62
CA VAL A 40 0.95 -12.44 9.77
C VAL A 40 0.90 -12.00 8.31
N PHE A 41 1.63 -12.72 7.46
CA PHE A 41 1.73 -12.40 6.03
C PHE A 41 0.79 -13.26 5.19
N LEU A 42 0.04 -12.61 4.32
CA LEU A 42 -0.65 -13.21 3.19
C LEU A 42 0.22 -12.95 1.96
N MET A 43 0.85 -14.02 1.47
CA MET A 43 1.78 -13.96 0.36
C MET A 43 1.07 -14.18 -0.98
N THR A 44 1.24 -13.24 -1.90
CA THR A 44 0.91 -13.38 -3.32
C THR A 44 2.16 -13.29 -4.20
N GLU A 45 3.30 -12.93 -3.63
CA GLU A 45 4.62 -13.07 -4.24
C GLU A 45 5.61 -13.78 -3.31
N ASP A 46 6.64 -14.39 -3.88
CA ASP A 46 7.74 -14.99 -3.12
C ASP A 46 8.77 -13.92 -2.71
N GLY A 47 8.35 -13.05 -1.77
CA GLY A 47 9.08 -11.84 -1.38
C GLY A 47 9.81 -11.91 -0.03
N LEU A 48 9.55 -12.93 0.81
CA LEU A 48 10.03 -12.94 2.20
C LEU A 48 11.55 -13.18 2.33
N GLY A 49 12.17 -13.86 1.37
CA GLY A 49 13.61 -14.12 1.36
C GLY A 49 14.09 -14.80 2.65
N LYS A 50 14.78 -14.07 3.52
CA LYS A 50 15.31 -14.59 4.80
C LYS A 50 14.43 -14.29 6.02
N LEU A 51 13.35 -13.52 5.87
CA LEU A 51 12.47 -13.15 6.96
C LEU A 51 11.80 -14.40 7.56
N GLN A 52 11.84 -14.52 8.89
CA GLN A 52 11.19 -15.60 9.63
C GLN A 52 9.96 -15.02 10.35
N VAL A 53 8.84 -14.99 9.64
CA VAL A 53 7.56 -14.43 10.12
C VAL A 53 6.42 -15.42 9.87
N PRO A 54 5.38 -15.44 10.72
CA PRO A 54 4.16 -16.19 10.43
C PRO A 54 3.58 -15.76 9.07
N HIS A 55 3.32 -16.73 8.20
CA HIS A 55 2.77 -16.48 6.87
C HIS A 55 1.87 -17.65 6.44
N PHE A 56 0.85 -17.32 5.66
CA PHE A 56 0.10 -18.31 4.89
C PHE A 56 0.96 -18.84 3.73
N PRO A 57 0.69 -20.05 3.22
CA PRO A 57 1.27 -20.50 1.97
C PRO A 57 1.05 -19.48 0.84
N LEU A 58 1.96 -19.48 -0.15
CA LEU A 58 1.85 -18.60 -1.31
C LEU A 58 0.50 -18.85 -2.03
N ALA A 59 -0.33 -17.82 -2.08
CA ALA A 59 -1.63 -17.88 -2.72
C ALA A 59 -1.50 -17.84 -4.24
N ALA A 60 -2.10 -18.81 -4.92
CA ALA A 60 -2.15 -18.94 -6.37
C ALA A 60 -3.53 -18.57 -6.95
N SER A 61 -4.51 -18.23 -6.10
CA SER A 61 -5.84 -17.79 -6.52
C SER A 61 -6.46 -16.79 -5.53
N TYR A 62 -7.41 -15.99 -6.00
CA TYR A 62 -8.17 -15.09 -5.11
C TYR A 62 -8.98 -15.85 -4.06
N ALA A 63 -9.42 -17.08 -4.36
CA ALA A 63 -10.14 -17.91 -3.40
C ALA A 63 -9.27 -18.23 -2.16
N GLU A 64 -8.00 -18.58 -2.37
CA GLU A 64 -7.04 -18.83 -1.29
C GLU A 64 -6.73 -17.56 -0.49
N VAL A 65 -6.62 -16.41 -1.17
CA VAL A 65 -6.49 -15.10 -0.52
C VAL A 65 -7.70 -14.83 0.38
N SER A 66 -8.92 -15.03 -0.15
CA SER A 66 -10.15 -14.85 0.60
C SER A 66 -10.24 -15.78 1.80
N GLU A 67 -9.87 -17.06 1.63
CA GLU A 67 -9.88 -18.07 2.68
C GLU A 67 -8.88 -17.73 3.80
N ALA A 68 -7.67 -17.27 3.45
CA ALA A 68 -6.69 -16.79 4.43
C ALA A 68 -7.25 -15.61 5.25
N LEU A 69 -7.89 -14.63 4.60
CA LEU A 69 -8.53 -13.52 5.32
C LEU A 69 -9.72 -13.99 6.18
N ASP A 70 -10.50 -14.97 5.70
CA ASP A 70 -11.61 -15.55 6.45
C ASP A 70 -11.15 -16.34 7.67
N SER A 71 -10.00 -17.05 7.59
CA SER A 71 -9.43 -17.73 8.77
C SER A 71 -9.05 -16.72 9.86
N LEU A 72 -8.40 -15.60 9.51
CA LEU A 72 -8.12 -14.52 10.46
C LEU A 72 -9.41 -13.92 11.06
N LEU A 73 -10.48 -13.82 10.26
CA LEU A 73 -11.76 -13.30 10.76
C LEU A 73 -12.47 -14.28 11.71
N ASN A 74 -12.41 -15.57 11.45
CA ASN A 74 -13.27 -16.55 12.11
C ASN A 74 -12.57 -17.36 13.20
N GLU A 75 -11.24 -17.51 13.13
CA GLU A 75 -10.45 -18.25 14.10
C GLU A 75 -9.93 -17.36 15.23
N ASN A 76 -9.54 -18.00 16.34
CA ASN A 76 -8.89 -17.34 17.45
C ASN A 76 -7.39 -17.28 17.20
N HIS A 77 -6.82 -16.09 17.26
CA HIS A 77 -5.40 -15.86 17.10
C HIS A 77 -4.97 -14.62 17.87
N GLU A 78 -3.66 -14.45 18.02
CA GLU A 78 -3.09 -13.28 18.67
C GLU A 78 -2.59 -12.23 17.66
N PHE A 79 -2.53 -12.49 16.35
CA PHE A 79 -1.96 -11.52 15.39
C PHE A 79 -2.54 -10.09 15.51
N GLY A 80 -1.63 -9.10 15.53
CA GLY A 80 -1.95 -7.67 15.63
C GLY A 80 -1.90 -6.94 14.29
N THR A 81 -1.25 -7.53 13.29
CA THR A 81 -1.09 -6.94 11.95
C THR A 81 -1.25 -8.00 10.87
N VAL A 82 -2.03 -7.70 9.84
CA VAL A 82 -2.05 -8.49 8.60
C VAL A 82 -1.30 -7.74 7.51
N VAL A 83 -0.39 -8.44 6.86
CA VAL A 83 0.44 -7.92 5.77
C VAL A 83 0.08 -8.63 4.48
N VAL A 84 -0.30 -7.89 3.44
CA VAL A 84 -0.51 -8.42 2.08
C VAL A 84 0.71 -8.07 1.23
N ASP A 85 1.49 -9.09 0.88
CA ASP A 85 2.76 -8.97 0.14
C ASP A 85 2.69 -9.81 -1.15
N SER A 86 2.33 -9.24 -2.31
CA SER A 86 2.05 -7.84 -2.59
C SER A 86 0.75 -7.64 -3.39
N VAL A 87 0.17 -6.43 -3.35
CA VAL A 87 -1.09 -6.14 -4.05
C VAL A 87 -0.95 -6.13 -5.57
N ASP A 88 0.24 -5.87 -6.11
CA ASP A 88 0.48 -5.94 -7.56
C ASP A 88 0.55 -7.38 -8.08
N TRP A 89 0.91 -8.35 -7.24
CA TRP A 89 0.75 -9.77 -7.53
C TRP A 89 -0.64 -10.31 -7.22
N LEU A 90 -1.37 -9.67 -6.30
CA LEU A 90 -2.80 -9.97 -6.07
C LEU A 90 -3.67 -9.55 -7.27
N GLU A 91 -3.31 -8.48 -7.98
CA GLU A 91 -4.10 -7.93 -9.08
C GLU A 91 -4.43 -8.96 -10.19
N PRO A 92 -3.46 -9.73 -10.73
CA PRO A 92 -3.75 -10.81 -11.67
C PRO A 92 -4.68 -11.89 -11.11
N LEU A 93 -4.59 -12.23 -9.82
CA LEU A 93 -5.48 -13.21 -9.19
C LEU A 93 -6.92 -12.70 -9.13
N ILE A 94 -7.09 -11.41 -8.86
CA ILE A 94 -8.39 -10.73 -8.90
C ILE A 94 -8.95 -10.70 -10.32
N TRP A 95 -8.13 -10.44 -11.34
CA TRP A 95 -8.57 -10.50 -12.73
C TRP A 95 -8.97 -11.92 -13.14
N ALA A 96 -8.21 -12.93 -12.73
CA ALA A 96 -8.54 -14.32 -12.98
C ALA A 96 -9.88 -14.71 -12.36
N GLU A 97 -10.16 -14.24 -11.13
CA GLU A 97 -11.45 -14.43 -10.47
C GLU A 97 -12.59 -13.70 -11.20
N ALA A 98 -12.37 -12.47 -11.67
CA ALA A 98 -13.35 -11.73 -12.47
C ALA A 98 -13.71 -12.50 -13.76
N CYS A 99 -12.69 -13.01 -14.46
CA CYS A 99 -12.86 -13.83 -15.65
C CYS A 99 -13.64 -15.10 -15.35
N LYS A 100 -13.28 -15.80 -14.27
CA LYS A 100 -13.95 -17.04 -13.82
C LYS A 100 -15.44 -16.81 -13.52
N ARG A 101 -15.78 -15.76 -12.76
CA ARG A 101 -17.17 -15.43 -12.39
C ARG A 101 -18.03 -15.07 -13.60
N ASN A 102 -17.44 -14.50 -14.65
CA ASN A 102 -18.16 -14.04 -15.83
C ASN A 102 -18.03 -14.95 -17.06
N GLY A 103 -17.28 -16.06 -16.96
CA GLY A 103 -17.00 -16.95 -18.09
C GLY A 103 -16.17 -16.30 -19.20
N TRP A 104 -15.29 -15.35 -18.87
CA TRP A 104 -14.41 -14.68 -19.83
C TRP A 104 -13.09 -15.43 -20.00
N ALA A 105 -12.57 -15.47 -21.23
CA ALA A 105 -11.27 -16.06 -21.52
C ALA A 105 -10.11 -15.18 -21.02
N SER A 106 -10.33 -13.87 -20.95
CA SER A 106 -9.37 -12.88 -20.45
C SER A 106 -10.09 -11.64 -19.94
N ILE A 107 -9.39 -10.81 -19.16
CA ILE A 107 -9.96 -9.57 -18.60
C ILE A 107 -10.38 -8.56 -19.69
N GLU A 108 -9.87 -8.71 -20.90
CA GLU A 108 -10.18 -7.87 -22.05
C GLU A 108 -11.38 -8.37 -22.87
N THR A 109 -11.84 -9.61 -22.66
CA THR A 109 -12.97 -10.22 -23.39
C THR A 109 -14.21 -9.33 -23.49
N PRO A 110 -14.70 -8.66 -22.42
CA PRO A 110 -15.89 -7.81 -22.52
C PRO A 110 -15.65 -6.47 -23.26
N GLY A 111 -14.40 -6.14 -23.59
CA GLY A 111 -14.01 -4.93 -24.31
C GLY A 111 -14.16 -3.64 -23.50
N PHE A 112 -13.64 -2.53 -24.04
CA PHE A 112 -13.82 -1.17 -23.53
C PHE A 112 -13.51 -0.99 -22.02
N GLY A 113 -12.56 -1.77 -21.49
CA GLY A 113 -12.18 -1.73 -20.08
C GLY A 113 -13.24 -2.22 -19.09
N LYS A 114 -14.30 -2.90 -19.55
CA LYS A 114 -15.35 -3.45 -18.69
C LYS A 114 -14.83 -4.50 -17.73
N GLY A 115 -13.90 -5.35 -18.14
CA GLY A 115 -13.35 -6.38 -17.26
C GLY A 115 -12.59 -5.77 -16.08
N TYR A 116 -11.81 -4.71 -16.30
CA TYR A 116 -11.17 -3.97 -15.22
C TYR A 116 -12.16 -3.26 -14.30
N ALA A 117 -13.32 -2.84 -14.83
CA ALA A 117 -14.39 -2.28 -14.01
C ALA A 117 -15.02 -3.36 -13.11
N GLU A 118 -15.27 -4.55 -13.65
CA GLU A 118 -15.82 -5.68 -12.90
C GLU A 118 -14.84 -6.20 -11.83
N ALA A 119 -13.54 -6.19 -12.13
CA ALA A 119 -12.51 -6.51 -11.17
C ALA A 119 -12.56 -5.61 -9.92
N LEU A 120 -13.09 -4.37 -10.02
CA LEU A 120 -13.26 -3.50 -8.86
C LEU A 120 -14.28 -4.04 -7.86
N THR A 121 -15.26 -4.84 -8.29
CA THR A 121 -16.20 -5.51 -7.39
C THR A 121 -15.45 -6.46 -6.45
N ILE A 122 -14.52 -7.24 -7.01
CA ILE A 122 -13.71 -8.19 -6.24
C ILE A 122 -12.67 -7.48 -5.37
N TRP A 123 -12.08 -6.38 -5.85
CA TRP A 123 -11.25 -5.52 -5.01
C TRP A 123 -12.03 -5.01 -3.79
N ARG A 124 -13.31 -4.63 -3.95
CA ARG A 124 -14.15 -4.18 -2.83
C ARG A 124 -14.42 -5.30 -1.83
N GLU A 125 -14.71 -6.51 -2.29
CA GLU A 125 -14.84 -7.69 -1.42
C GLU A 125 -13.56 -7.92 -0.59
N TYR A 126 -12.39 -7.77 -1.20
CA TYR A 126 -11.11 -7.85 -0.50
C TYR A 126 -10.96 -6.74 0.56
N LEU A 127 -11.25 -5.49 0.20
CA LEU A 127 -11.16 -4.36 1.14
C LEU A 127 -12.18 -4.47 2.29
N ASP A 128 -13.35 -5.04 2.03
CA ASP A 128 -14.37 -5.30 3.06
C ASP A 128 -13.88 -6.31 4.09
N LYS A 129 -13.15 -7.35 3.66
CA LYS A 129 -12.49 -8.30 4.59
C LYS A 129 -11.40 -7.62 5.41
N LEU A 130 -10.57 -6.76 4.80
CA LEU A 130 -9.56 -5.99 5.54
C LEU A 130 -10.19 -5.03 6.55
N ASN A 131 -11.29 -4.36 6.17
CA ASN A 131 -12.05 -3.51 7.09
C ASN A 131 -12.62 -4.34 8.24
N ALA A 132 -13.15 -5.52 7.98
CA ALA A 132 -13.65 -6.41 9.03
C ALA A 132 -12.53 -6.86 9.99
N LEU A 133 -11.32 -7.16 9.49
CA LEU A 133 -10.16 -7.50 10.33
C LEU A 133 -9.77 -6.32 11.22
N ARG A 134 -9.69 -5.12 10.64
CA ARG A 134 -9.40 -3.89 11.37
C ARG A 134 -10.44 -3.61 12.45
N ASP A 135 -11.71 -3.60 12.09
CA ASP A 135 -12.78 -3.11 12.96
C ASP A 135 -13.23 -4.16 14.00
N ARG A 136 -13.13 -5.47 13.68
CA ARG A 136 -13.57 -6.56 14.57
C ARG A 136 -12.43 -7.24 15.33
N LYS A 137 -11.24 -7.32 14.73
CA LYS A 137 -10.05 -7.96 15.33
C LYS A 137 -9.01 -6.95 15.81
N GLY A 138 -9.21 -5.65 15.54
CA GLY A 138 -8.28 -4.60 15.96
C GLY A 138 -6.94 -4.65 15.21
N MET A 139 -6.90 -5.29 14.04
CA MET A 139 -5.65 -5.50 13.31
C MET A 139 -5.22 -4.26 12.53
N VAL A 140 -3.92 -3.96 12.56
CA VAL A 140 -3.29 -3.08 11.58
C VAL A 140 -3.30 -3.76 10.22
N ILE A 141 -3.54 -2.97 9.16
CA ILE A 141 -3.55 -3.46 7.79
C ILE A 141 -2.35 -2.87 7.06
N ILE A 142 -1.44 -3.72 6.57
CA ILE A 142 -0.31 -3.30 5.73
C ILE A 142 -0.45 -3.96 4.36
N GLN A 143 -0.45 -3.16 3.31
CA GLN A 143 -0.48 -3.62 1.92
C GLN A 143 0.82 -3.16 1.25
N ILE A 144 1.59 -4.10 0.72
CA ILE A 144 2.84 -3.81 0.01
C ILE A 144 2.57 -3.78 -1.49
N ALA A 145 3.19 -2.84 -2.20
CA ALA A 145 3.16 -2.80 -3.66
C ALA A 145 4.54 -2.47 -4.25
N HIS A 146 4.80 -2.97 -5.45
CA HIS A 146 5.88 -2.43 -6.28
C HIS A 146 5.46 -1.13 -6.96
N THR A 147 6.43 -0.45 -7.55
CA THR A 147 6.27 0.87 -8.18
C THR A 147 6.76 0.84 -9.61
N ASP A 148 6.01 1.48 -10.50
CA ASP A 148 6.43 1.80 -11.87
C ASP A 148 6.78 3.28 -11.99
N ILE A 149 7.57 3.63 -12.99
CA ILE A 149 7.75 5.01 -13.43
C ILE A 149 6.79 5.25 -14.60
N ARG A 150 5.88 6.22 -14.47
CA ARG A 150 4.98 6.64 -15.55
C ARG A 150 5.10 8.14 -15.78
N ARG A 151 5.01 8.54 -17.04
CA ARG A 151 4.92 9.95 -17.43
C ARG A 151 3.60 10.54 -16.92
N PHE A 152 3.68 11.70 -16.28
CA PHE A 152 2.53 12.50 -15.88
C PHE A 152 2.49 13.79 -16.70
N ASP A 153 1.46 13.94 -17.51
CA ASP A 153 1.21 15.14 -18.30
C ASP A 153 0.23 16.04 -17.54
N SER A 154 0.80 17.00 -16.78
CA SER A 154 0.01 17.98 -16.04
C SER A 154 -0.54 19.06 -16.98
N PRO A 155 -1.78 19.53 -16.78
CA PRO A 155 -2.25 20.74 -17.47
C PRO A 155 -1.58 22.02 -16.94
N GLU A 156 -0.93 21.96 -15.78
CA GLU A 156 -0.35 23.12 -15.07
C GLU A 156 1.18 23.20 -15.15
N HIS A 157 1.85 22.08 -15.43
CA HIS A 157 3.30 21.95 -15.36
C HIS A 157 3.86 21.16 -16.56
N GLU A 158 5.14 21.33 -16.83
CA GLU A 158 5.83 20.51 -17.83
C GLU A 158 5.73 19.02 -17.46
N PRO A 159 5.58 18.12 -18.45
CA PRO A 159 5.49 16.69 -18.18
C PRO A 159 6.73 16.17 -17.45
N TYR A 160 6.50 15.32 -16.46
CA TYR A 160 7.57 14.70 -15.68
C TYR A 160 7.29 13.23 -15.42
N ASP A 161 8.35 12.48 -15.11
CA ASP A 161 8.24 11.09 -14.69
C ASP A 161 7.89 11.00 -13.21
N ARG A 162 6.96 10.09 -12.90
CA ARG A 162 6.42 9.91 -11.56
C ARG A 162 6.43 8.44 -11.16
N TYR A 163 6.88 8.17 -9.95
CA TYR A 163 6.70 6.88 -9.28
C TYR A 163 5.24 6.68 -8.92
N VAL A 164 4.63 5.65 -9.52
CA VAL A 164 3.24 5.26 -9.28
C VAL A 164 3.17 3.81 -8.82
N ILE A 165 2.14 3.48 -8.05
CA ILE A 165 1.89 2.10 -7.64
C ILE A 165 1.68 1.23 -8.88
N LYS A 166 2.35 0.07 -8.95
CA LYS A 166 2.31 -0.87 -10.07
C LYS A 166 0.99 -1.64 -10.10
N LEU A 167 -0.09 -0.92 -10.38
CA LEU A 167 -1.44 -1.45 -10.50
C LEU A 167 -2.15 -0.82 -11.70
N GLN A 168 -3.26 -1.43 -12.10
CA GLN A 168 -4.24 -0.79 -12.98
C GLN A 168 -4.76 0.48 -12.30
N SER A 169 -4.98 1.53 -13.09
CA SER A 169 -5.22 2.89 -12.58
C SER A 169 -6.41 3.01 -11.62
N ARG A 170 -7.51 2.28 -11.86
CA ARG A 170 -8.69 2.30 -10.98
C ARG A 170 -8.48 1.48 -9.71
N ALA A 171 -7.78 0.34 -9.79
CA ALA A 171 -7.40 -0.44 -8.62
C ALA A 171 -6.45 0.36 -7.71
N SER A 172 -5.43 1.00 -8.32
CA SER A 172 -4.50 1.90 -7.62
C SER A 172 -5.23 3.03 -6.91
N ALA A 173 -6.14 3.72 -7.59
CA ALA A 173 -6.94 4.79 -6.98
C ALA A 173 -7.79 4.28 -5.82
N LEU A 174 -8.46 3.14 -6.00
CA LEU A 174 -9.29 2.51 -4.97
C LEU A 174 -8.49 2.18 -3.69
N LEU A 175 -7.30 1.58 -3.82
CA LEU A 175 -6.46 1.23 -2.67
C LEU A 175 -5.91 2.48 -1.98
N GLN A 176 -5.53 3.52 -2.73
CA GLN A 176 -5.07 4.79 -2.17
C GLN A 176 -6.19 5.52 -1.42
N GLU A 177 -7.42 5.51 -1.94
CA GLU A 177 -8.59 6.10 -1.29
C GLU A 177 -8.92 5.40 0.03
N HIS A 178 -8.93 4.06 0.02
CA HIS A 178 -9.18 3.20 1.19
C HIS A 178 -8.13 3.37 2.29
N SER A 179 -6.87 3.58 1.92
CA SER A 179 -5.77 3.68 2.88
C SER A 179 -5.82 4.97 3.70
N ASP A 180 -5.42 4.87 4.97
CA ASP A 180 -5.24 6.03 5.85
C ASP A 180 -3.90 6.72 5.57
N VAL A 181 -2.87 5.92 5.23
CA VAL A 181 -1.55 6.40 4.79
C VAL A 181 -1.13 5.64 3.53
N VAL A 182 -0.59 6.38 2.56
CA VAL A 182 0.13 5.83 1.41
C VAL A 182 1.58 6.28 1.54
N LEU A 183 2.49 5.32 1.69
CA LEU A 183 3.91 5.54 1.92
C LEU A 183 4.71 5.23 0.65
N PHE A 184 5.62 6.12 0.28
CA PHE A 184 6.60 5.87 -0.78
C PHE A 184 7.99 5.60 -0.19
N ALA A 185 8.48 4.38 -0.33
CA ALA A 185 9.79 3.96 0.14
C ALA A 185 10.85 4.10 -0.95
N ASN A 186 11.92 4.85 -0.67
CA ASN A 186 13.05 5.02 -1.58
C ASN A 186 14.36 5.33 -0.82
N TYR A 187 15.47 5.39 -1.55
CA TYR A 187 16.74 5.85 -1.01
C TYR A 187 16.75 7.37 -0.88
N GLN A 188 17.31 7.87 0.22
CA GLN A 188 17.52 9.30 0.41
C GLN A 188 18.55 9.81 -0.60
N ILE A 189 18.10 10.67 -1.51
CA ILE A 189 18.97 11.35 -2.46
C ILE A 189 19.50 12.62 -1.79
N SER A 190 20.77 12.64 -1.38
CA SER A 190 21.41 13.89 -0.98
C SER A 190 21.95 14.58 -2.23
N VAL A 191 21.40 15.75 -2.57
CA VAL A 191 21.94 16.56 -3.66
C VAL A 191 23.19 17.26 -3.15
N ALA A 192 24.36 16.71 -3.46
CA ALA A 192 25.59 17.47 -3.30
C ALA A 192 25.72 18.43 -4.49
N LYS A 193 25.61 19.73 -4.21
CA LYS A 193 26.01 20.78 -5.15
C LYS A 193 27.54 20.79 -5.18
N ALA A 194 28.13 20.11 -6.16
CA ALA A 194 29.53 20.32 -6.48
C ALA A 194 29.63 21.61 -7.33
N ASP A 195 30.23 22.67 -6.77
CA ASP A 195 30.61 23.84 -7.55
C ASP A 195 31.83 23.45 -8.41
N ILE A 196 31.58 23.23 -9.70
CA ILE A 196 32.63 23.17 -10.71
C ILE A 196 32.64 24.56 -11.35
N GLY A 197 33.74 25.29 -11.19
CA GLY A 197 33.86 26.69 -11.61
C GLY A 197 33.40 26.97 -13.05
N PHE A 198 32.93 28.20 -13.26
CA PHE A 198 32.36 28.79 -14.48
C PHE A 198 31.07 28.11 -15.02
N ASN A 199 29.94 28.57 -14.48
CA ASN A 199 28.59 28.55 -15.06
C ASN A 199 27.94 27.20 -15.45
N LYS A 200 28.32 26.07 -14.84
CA LYS A 200 27.50 24.85 -14.83
C LYS A 200 27.43 24.20 -13.45
N LYS A 201 26.30 24.37 -12.77
CA LYS A 201 25.95 23.58 -11.58
C LYS A 201 25.41 22.23 -12.04
N VAL A 202 26.21 21.17 -11.94
CA VAL A 202 25.74 19.79 -12.11
C VAL A 202 25.42 19.26 -10.71
N ALA A 203 24.13 19.09 -10.41
CA ALA A 203 23.70 18.38 -9.22
C ALA A 203 24.08 16.90 -9.36
N ARG A 204 25.08 16.42 -8.62
CA ARG A 204 25.31 14.98 -8.46
C ARG A 204 24.54 14.52 -7.22
N ALA A 205 23.58 13.63 -7.45
CA ALA A 205 22.96 12.86 -6.38
C ALA A 205 24.03 11.97 -5.72
N LEU A 206 24.44 12.30 -4.51
CA LEU A 206 25.15 11.37 -3.63
C LEU A 206 24.07 10.67 -2.81
N GLY A 207 23.67 9.47 -3.22
CA GLY A 207 22.78 8.65 -2.41
C GLY A 207 23.52 8.27 -1.12
N SER A 208 23.02 8.65 0.05
CA SER A 208 23.62 8.27 1.34
C SER A 208 23.47 6.76 1.62
N GLY A 209 22.74 6.04 0.77
CA GLY A 209 22.34 4.65 0.99
C GLY A 209 21.23 4.49 2.04
N ALA A 210 20.90 5.57 2.76
CA ALA A 210 19.83 5.57 3.76
C ALA A 210 18.48 5.32 3.09
N ARG A 211 17.70 4.41 3.67
CA ARG A 211 16.34 4.07 3.22
C ARG A 211 15.35 4.94 3.98
N VAL A 212 14.44 5.57 3.26
CA VAL A 212 13.43 6.48 3.82
C VAL A 212 12.05 6.10 3.30
N MET A 213 11.03 6.50 4.06
CA MET A 213 9.65 6.52 3.62
C MET A 213 9.16 7.97 3.57
N HIS A 214 8.54 8.34 2.46
CA HIS A 214 7.87 9.61 2.29
C HIS A 214 6.38 9.43 2.61
N THR A 215 5.83 10.35 3.40
CA THR A 215 4.45 10.28 3.89
C THR A 215 3.52 11.26 3.17
N GLU A 216 4.07 12.31 2.56
CA GLU A 216 3.32 13.36 1.87
C GLU A 216 3.57 13.34 0.36
N GLU A 217 2.52 13.62 -0.43
CA GLU A 217 2.60 13.64 -1.88
C GLU A 217 3.62 14.67 -2.40
N ARG A 218 4.38 14.28 -3.42
CA ARG A 218 5.29 15.16 -4.17
C ARG A 218 5.11 14.90 -5.67
N PRO A 219 5.51 15.83 -6.56
CA PRO A 219 5.41 15.59 -8.01
C PRO A 219 6.01 14.26 -8.45
N ALA A 220 7.15 13.88 -7.87
CA ALA A 220 7.87 12.67 -8.23
C ALA A 220 7.23 11.35 -7.75
N PHE A 221 6.30 11.34 -6.78
CA PHE A 221 5.76 10.10 -6.22
C PHE A 221 4.38 10.28 -5.56
N LEU A 222 3.59 9.21 -5.52
CA LEU A 222 2.31 9.19 -4.81
C LEU A 222 2.55 8.95 -3.31
N ALA A 223 1.88 9.71 -2.46
CA ALA A 223 1.86 9.48 -1.01
C ALA A 223 0.63 10.17 -0.40
N LYS A 224 0.24 9.77 0.80
CA LYS A 224 -0.97 10.26 1.47
C LYS A 224 -0.79 10.13 2.97
N ASN A 225 -1.22 11.14 3.71
CA ASN A 225 -1.08 11.17 5.16
C ASN A 225 -2.33 11.78 5.80
N ARG A 226 -3.07 10.98 6.58
CA ARG A 226 -4.21 11.44 7.37
C ARG A 226 -3.87 11.70 8.85
N TYR A 227 -2.63 11.47 9.27
CA TYR A 227 -2.21 11.50 10.68
C TYR A 227 -1.29 12.67 11.04
N GLY A 228 -0.95 13.53 10.08
CA GLY A 228 -0.04 14.66 10.32
C GLY A 228 1.41 14.22 10.57
N LEU A 229 1.82 13.06 10.03
CA LEU A 229 3.20 12.58 10.09
C LEU A 229 4.18 13.55 9.40
N PRO A 230 5.47 13.58 9.80
CA PRO A 230 6.50 14.32 9.07
C PRO A 230 6.63 13.86 7.61
N ASP A 231 6.99 14.77 6.70
CA ASP A 231 7.12 14.53 5.25
C ASP A 231 7.94 13.29 4.90
N THR A 232 8.99 13.03 5.68
CA THR A 232 9.93 11.92 5.47
C THR A 232 10.39 11.36 6.81
N LEU A 233 10.43 10.04 6.90
CA LEU A 233 10.90 9.28 8.06
C LEU A 233 11.90 8.21 7.59
N PRO A 234 12.80 7.73 8.47
CA PRO A 234 13.57 6.53 8.18
C PRO A 234 12.64 5.34 7.88
N LEU A 235 13.02 4.45 6.97
CA LEU A 235 12.22 3.27 6.66
C LEU A 235 12.33 2.23 7.81
N SER A 236 11.59 2.46 8.89
CA SER A 236 11.49 1.58 10.05
C SER A 236 10.08 1.64 10.64
N TRP A 237 9.58 0.50 11.09
CA TRP A 237 8.29 0.45 11.78
C TRP A 237 8.29 1.28 13.08
N SER A 238 9.39 1.24 13.82
CA SER A 238 9.52 1.96 15.09
C SER A 238 9.40 3.48 14.93
N GLU A 239 10.05 4.03 13.90
CA GLU A 239 9.99 5.46 13.55
C GLU A 239 8.59 5.86 13.06
N PHE A 240 7.94 5.00 12.26
CA PHE A 240 6.54 5.21 11.87
C PHE A 240 5.63 5.29 13.10
N LEU A 241 5.72 4.30 13.99
CA LEU A 241 4.87 4.22 15.18
C LEU A 241 5.14 5.39 16.15
N ALA A 242 6.39 5.82 16.30
CA ALA A 242 6.75 6.96 17.14
C ALA A 242 6.16 8.28 16.64
N ALA A 243 5.99 8.43 15.31
CA ALA A 243 5.39 9.60 14.68
C ALA A 243 3.85 9.58 14.69
N MET A 244 3.22 8.42 14.91
CA MET A 244 1.76 8.31 14.95
C MET A 244 1.18 9.08 16.14
N PRO A 245 0.04 9.76 15.96
CA PRO A 245 -0.67 10.38 17.07
C PRO A 245 -1.07 9.32 18.09
N ARG A 246 -0.91 9.64 19.38
CA ARG A 246 -1.28 8.74 20.47
C ARG A 246 -2.75 8.95 20.80
N SER A 247 -3.46 7.86 21.06
CA SER A 247 -4.75 7.92 21.74
C SER A 247 -4.50 8.39 23.18
N ASP A 248 -5.13 9.49 23.58
CA ASP A 248 -5.18 9.91 24.99
C ASP A 248 -5.90 8.88 25.87
#